data_AF-C0B6V7-F1
#
_entry.id   AF-C0B6V7-F1
#
_cell.length_a   1.000
_cell.length_b   1.000
_cell.length_c   1.000
_cell.angle_alpha   90.00
_cell.angle_beta   90.00
_cell.angle_gamma   90.00
#
_symmetry.space_group_name_H-M   'P 1'
#
loop_
_entity.id
_entity.type
_entity.pdbx_description
1 polymer ?
#
loop_
_entity_poly.entity_id
_entity_poly.type
_entity_poly.pdbx_seq_one_letter_code
_entity_poly.pdbx_strand_id
1 'polypeptide(L)' 'MSKKLVAFFSASGTTKKVAQMIAEEAKADLFEIEPKVPYTKLDLDWMNKKSRSSVEMSDKKYRPAIMKKRWI' A
#
# COMPACT_ATOMS: atom_id res chain seq x y z
N MET A 1 -16.93 2.89 22.77
CA MET A 1 -16.43 3.33 21.45
C MET A 1 -15.24 2.45 21.08
N SER A 2 -15.29 1.76 19.93
CA SER A 2 -14.15 0.95 19.46
C SER A 2 -13.21 1.80 18.61
N LYS A 3 -11.88 1.66 18.80
CA LYS A 3 -10.89 2.31 17.94
C LYS A 3 -10.86 1.57 16.59
N LYS A 4 -10.99 2.31 15.49
CA LYS A 4 -11.01 1.78 14.13
C LYS A 4 -9.84 2.38 13.34
N LEU A 5 -9.22 1.56 12.50
CA LEU A 5 -8.12 1.95 11.63
C LEU A 5 -8.38 1.44 10.21
N VAL A 6 -8.25 2.33 9.23
CA VAL A 6 -8.19 1.98 7.81
C VAL A 6 -6.72 2.01 7.40
N ALA A 7 -6.09 0.84 7.33
CA ALA A 7 -4.74 0.69 6.79
C ALA A 7 -4.82 0.37 5.29
N PHE A 8 -4.08 1.09 4.45
CA PHE A 8 -4.13 0.90 2.99
C PHE A 8 -2.77 1.02 2.32
N PHE A 9 -2.61 0.36 1.17
CA PHE A 9 -1.51 0.57 0.23
C PHE A 9 -2.07 1.08 -1.10
N SER A 10 -1.40 2.04 -1.75
CA SER A 10 -1.81 2.53 -3.07
C SER A 10 -0.62 2.97 -3.91
N ALA A 11 -0.32 2.21 -4.98
CA ALA A 11 0.77 2.58 -5.89
C ALA A 11 0.38 3.71 -6.86
N SER A 12 -0.88 3.77 -7.29
CA SER A 12 -1.40 4.72 -8.29
C SER A 12 -2.44 5.71 -7.76
N GLY A 13 -2.78 5.62 -6.46
CA GLY A 13 -3.70 6.53 -5.78
C GLY A 13 -5.18 6.14 -5.81
N THR A 14 -5.61 5.14 -6.60
CA THR A 14 -7.03 4.71 -6.63
C THR A 14 -7.49 4.19 -5.27
N THR A 15 -6.73 3.28 -4.65
CA THR A 15 -7.03 2.75 -3.31
C THR A 15 -7.00 3.83 -2.24
N LYS A 16 -6.11 4.83 -2.35
CA LYS A 16 -6.02 5.95 -1.41
C LYS A 16 -7.34 6.72 -1.32
N LYS A 17 -7.93 7.04 -2.48
CA LYS A 17 -9.24 7.73 -2.55
C LYS A 17 -10.33 6.93 -1.84
N VAL A 18 -10.38 5.61 -2.07
CA VAL A 18 -11.37 4.74 -1.42
C VAL A 18 -11.13 4.61 0.08
N ALA A 19 -9.87 4.47 0.50
CA ALA A 19 -9.52 4.39 1.92
C ALA A 19 -9.91 5.66 2.68
N GLN A 20 -9.74 6.84 2.06
CA GLN A 20 -10.19 8.12 2.62
C GLN A 20 -11.71 8.14 2.83
N MET A 21 -12.48 7.74 1.81
CA MET A 21 -13.95 7.66 1.93
C MET A 21 -14.39 6.69 3.04
N ILE A 22 -13.74 5.52 3.15
CA ILE A 22 -14.06 4.54 4.20
C ILE A 22 -13.72 5.10 5.59
N ALA A 23 -12.57 5.75 5.75
CA ALA A 23 -12.15 6.30 7.05
C ALA A 23 -13.08 7.42 7.52
N GLU A 24 -13.52 8.28 6.61
CA GLU A 24 -14.46 9.36 6.87
C GLU A 24 -15.82 8.80 7.36
N GLU A 25 -16.42 7.88 6.60
CA GLU A 25 -17.71 7.27 6.95
C GLU A 25 -17.63 6.46 8.25
N ALA A 26 -16.57 5.68 8.42
CA ALA A 26 -16.41 4.82 9.60
C ALA A 26 -15.98 5.59 10.87
N LYS A 27 -15.64 6.88 10.74
CA LYS A 27 -14.97 7.70 11.77
C LYS A 27 -13.73 6.99 12.33
N ALA A 28 -12.86 6.56 11.42
CA ALA A 28 -11.68 5.75 11.70
C ALA A 28 -10.40 6.54 11.41
N ASP A 29 -9.32 6.17 12.09
CA ASP A 29 -7.99 6.67 11.77
C ASP A 29 -7.54 6.10 10.41
N LEU A 30 -6.78 6.89 9.64
CA LEU A 30 -6.27 6.48 8.33
C LEU A 30 -4.76 6.26 8.39
N PHE A 31 -4.29 5.11 7.90
CA PHE A 31 -2.88 4.77 7.88
C PHE A 31 -2.42 4.29 6.50
N GLU A 32 -1.55 5.07 5.87
CA GLU A 32 -0.90 4.68 4.61
C GLU A 32 0.31 3.78 4.88
N ILE A 33 0.26 2.57 4.31
CA ILE A 33 1.34 1.59 4.26
C ILE A 33 2.28 2.01 3.13
N GLU A 34 3.27 2.83 3.47
CA GLU A 34 4.23 3.34 2.50
C GLU A 34 5.35 2.31 2.28
N PRO A 35 5.64 1.92 1.03
CA PRO A 35 6.80 1.08 0.77
C PRO A 35 8.08 1.88 1.01
N LYS A 36 9.12 1.24 1.55
CA LYS A 36 10.45 1.86 1.74
C LYS A 36 11.04 2.32 0.40
N VAL A 37 10.74 1.59 -0.68
CA VAL A 37 11.09 1.94 -2.06
C VAL A 37 9.79 2.14 -2.84
N PRO A 38 9.47 3.36 -3.30
CA PRO A 38 8.27 3.64 -4.09
C PRO A 38 8.19 2.77 -5.35
N TYR A 39 6.96 2.42 -5.76
CA TYR A 39 6.74 1.69 -7.00
C TYR A 39 6.77 2.65 -8.19
N THR A 40 7.56 2.29 -9.20
CA THR A 40 7.60 2.99 -10.49
C THR A 40 6.59 2.39 -11.48
N LYS A 41 6.38 3.07 -12.61
CA LYS A 41 5.56 2.50 -13.70
C LYS A 41 6.11 1.17 -14.23
N LEU A 42 7.44 1.04 -14.31
CA LEU A 42 8.10 -0.20 -14.77
C LEU A 42 7.94 -1.34 -13.76
N ASP A 43 7.91 -1.01 -12.46
CA ASP A 43 7.64 -1.99 -11.41
C ASP A 43 6.23 -2.57 -11.50
N LEU A 44 5.26 -1.77 -11.96
CA LEU A 44 3.85 -2.10 -12.07
C LEU A 44 3.46 -2.69 -13.43
N ASP A 45 4.41 -2.85 -14.35
CA ASP A 45 4.17 -3.48 -15.65
C ASP A 45 3.97 -4.99 -15.47
N TRP A 46 2.71 -5.41 -15.38
CA TRP A 46 2.33 -6.82 -15.21
C TRP A 46 2.56 -7.66 -16.48
N MET A 47 2.76 -7.05 -17.66
CA MET A 47 3.10 -7.78 -18.88
C MET A 47 4.58 -8.21 -18.87
N ASN A 48 5.41 -7.46 -18.15
CA ASN A 48 6.80 -7.82 -17.92
C ASN A 48 6.93 -8.80 -16.75
N LYS A 49 7.24 -10.07 -17.03
CA LYS A 49 7.47 -11.13 -16.02
C LYS A 49 8.64 -10.84 -15.08
N LYS A 50 9.52 -9.90 -15.43
CA LYS A 50 10.66 -9.45 -14.60
C LYS A 50 10.38 -8.15 -13.86
N SER A 51 9.19 -7.55 -14.02
CA SER A 51 8.82 -6.38 -13.21
C SER A 51 8.76 -6.76 -11.74
N ARG A 52 9.01 -5.78 -10.88
CA ARG A 52 8.96 -5.97 -9.44
C ARG A 52 7.62 -6.58 -9.00
N SER A 53 6.49 -6.06 -9.49
CA SER A 53 5.17 -6.59 -9.15
C SER A 53 4.98 -8.05 -9.58
N SER A 54 5.45 -8.42 -10.78
CA SER A 54 5.39 -9.81 -11.26
C SER A 54 6.23 -10.75 -10.38
N VAL A 55 7.45 -10.35 -10.03
CA VAL A 55 8.35 -11.13 -9.16
C VAL A 55 7.75 -11.26 -7.75
N GLU A 56 7.31 -10.16 -7.14
CA GLU A 56 6.68 -10.13 -5.82
C GLU A 56 5.46 -11.06 -5.73
N MET A 57 4.59 -11.04 -6.75
CA MET A 57 3.38 -11.87 -6.76
C MET A 57 3.68 -13.36 -7.03
N SER A 58 4.77 -13.66 -7.75
CA SER A 58 5.20 -15.04 -8.00
C SER A 58 5.83 -15.71 -6.76
N ASP A 59 6.45 -14.92 -5.87
CA ASP A 59 7.08 -15.41 -4.65
C ASP A 59 6.23 -15.11 -3.40
N LYS A 60 5.54 -16.13 -2.89
CA LYS A 60 4.71 -16.01 -1.67
C LYS A 60 5.50 -15.64 -0.41
N LYS A 61 6.83 -15.78 -0.41
CA LYS A 61 7.70 -15.39 0.71
C LYS A 61 8.17 -13.94 0.60
N TYR A 62 7.89 -13.25 -0.50
CA TYR A 62 8.31 -11.87 -0.69
C TYR A 62 7.64 -10.94 0.33
N ARG A 63 8.44 -10.13 1.03
CA ARG A 63 7.97 -9.18 2.04
C ARG A 63 8.63 -7.82 1.77
N PRO A 64 8.03 -6.96 0.91
CA PRO A 64 8.59 -5.65 0.62
C PRO A 64 8.71 -4.83 1.90
N ALA A 65 9.85 -4.18 2.09
CA ALA A 65 10.07 -3.35 3.27
C ALA A 65 9.10 -2.16 3.27
N ILE A 66 8.48 -1.89 4.43
CA ILE A 66 7.62 -0.73 4.67
C ILE A 66 8.48 0.38 5.26
N MET A 67 8.17 1.64 4.97
CA MET A 67 8.82 2.79 5.55
C MET A 67 8.65 2.77 7.08
N LYS A 68 9.76 2.85 7.82
CA LYS A 68 9.71 2.92 9.29
C LYS A 68 9.22 4.33 9.68
N LYS A 69 7.93 4.50 9.91
CA LYS A 69 7.38 5.74 10.46
C LYS A 69 7.89 5.91 11.90
N ARG A 70 8.68 6.95 12.14
CA ARG A 70 9.10 7.37 13.49
C ARG A 70 8.03 8.32 14.00
N TRP A 71 7.26 7.84 14.98
CA TRP A 71 6.32 8.68 15.72
C TRP A 71 7.16 9.59 16.63
N ILE A 72 7.04 10.91 16.44
CA ILE A 72 7.63 11.94 17.30
C ILE A 72 6.49 12.44 18.20
#